data_AF-A0A7T8K8J2-F1
#
_entry.id   AF-A0A7T8K8J2-F1
#
_cell.length_a   1.000
_cell.length_b   1.000
_cell.length_c   1.000
_cell.angle_alpha   90.00
_cell.angle_beta   90.00
_cell.angle_gamma   90.00
#
_symmetry.space_group_name_H-M   'P 1'
#
loop_
_entity.id
_entity.type
_entity.pdbx_description
1 polymer ?
#
loop_
_entity_poly.entity_id
_entity_poly.type
_entity_poly.pdbx_seq_one_letter_code
_entity_poly.pdbx_strand_id
1 'polypeptide(L)'
;MGQLKHHKEWREVLKYGLLELADVLRNEGKVSAFELHSSGLIQSFLKLFATSNNDPTKKSLKLQKQRVEVFKECFRDKSKDDEQVGSPFKALVKKLISVLESIEKLQVYLYDNTTSGYGLQILNRRLRFKLERASGENGLIDRTGCTFKMEPLATVRQLERFLLKMVSKQWYDHDRSSFSFIKKIRESKALSLEYESDFDEKGLMYWIGTNGKSNPEWINPPSTAWSS
;
A
#
# COMPACT_ATOMS: atom_id res chain seq x y z
N MET A 1 -26.55 -47.83 -13.15
CA MET A 1 -26.80 -46.44 -12.67
C MET A 1 -25.70 -45.86 -11.74
N GLY A 2 -24.61 -46.59 -11.40
CA GLY A 2 -23.60 -46.10 -10.44
C GLY A 2 -22.58 -45.07 -10.97
N GLN A 3 -22.32 -45.00 -12.28
CA GLN A 3 -21.29 -44.10 -12.83
C GLN A 3 -21.71 -42.62 -12.88
N LEU A 4 -23.00 -42.31 -12.96
CA LEU A 4 -23.49 -40.92 -13.07
C LEU A 4 -23.39 -40.12 -11.76
N LYS A 5 -23.38 -40.79 -10.59
CA LYS A 5 -23.29 -40.12 -9.29
C LYS A 5 -21.89 -39.54 -9.04
N HIS A 6 -20.85 -40.34 -9.21
CA HIS A 6 -19.47 -39.88 -9.05
C HIS A 6 -19.07 -38.77 -10.04
N HIS A 7 -19.64 -38.78 -11.27
CA HIS A 7 -19.34 -37.76 -12.28
C HIS A 7 -19.86 -36.35 -11.91
N LYS A 8 -20.94 -36.25 -11.12
CA LYS A 8 -21.46 -34.96 -10.64
C LYS A 8 -20.67 -34.46 -9.42
N GLU A 9 -20.28 -35.38 -8.56
CA GLU A 9 -19.58 -35.11 -7.31
C GLU A 9 -18.22 -34.41 -7.50
N TRP A 10 -17.31 -34.96 -8.32
CA TRP A 10 -15.99 -34.31 -8.53
C TRP A 10 -16.13 -32.95 -9.22
N ARG A 11 -17.14 -32.82 -10.09
CA ARG A 11 -17.39 -31.59 -10.85
C ARG A 11 -17.88 -30.48 -9.92
N GLU A 12 -18.75 -30.80 -8.98
CA GLU A 12 -19.26 -29.87 -7.97
C GLU A 12 -18.16 -29.45 -7.00
N VAL A 13 -17.35 -30.40 -6.51
CA VAL A 13 -16.20 -30.10 -5.64
C VAL A 13 -15.19 -29.19 -6.35
N LEU A 14 -14.83 -29.51 -7.61
CA LEU A 14 -13.93 -28.68 -8.40
C LEU A 14 -14.52 -27.28 -8.63
N LYS A 15 -15.80 -27.20 -8.97
CA LYS A 15 -16.49 -25.93 -9.19
C LYS A 15 -16.47 -25.06 -7.93
N TYR A 16 -16.76 -25.63 -6.77
CA TYR A 16 -16.73 -24.91 -5.50
C TYR A 16 -15.34 -24.36 -5.19
N GLY A 17 -14.30 -25.20 -5.24
CA GLY A 17 -12.93 -24.76 -4.96
C GLY A 17 -12.42 -23.69 -5.95
N LEU A 18 -12.84 -23.77 -7.22
CA LEU A 18 -12.50 -22.75 -8.22
C LEU A 18 -13.23 -21.42 -8.00
N LEU A 19 -14.46 -21.44 -7.47
CA LEU A 19 -15.19 -20.22 -7.10
C LEU A 19 -14.60 -19.54 -5.87
N GLU A 20 -14.18 -20.31 -4.87
CA GLU A 20 -13.45 -19.78 -3.71
C GLU A 20 -12.12 -19.17 -4.13
N LEU A 21 -11.36 -19.88 -4.98
CA LEU A 21 -10.11 -19.36 -5.52
C LEU A 21 -10.34 -18.06 -6.31
N ALA A 22 -11.39 -17.99 -7.12
CA ALA A 22 -11.74 -16.78 -7.84
C ALA A 22 -12.04 -15.60 -6.90
N ASP A 23 -12.66 -15.85 -5.74
CA ASP A 23 -12.89 -14.81 -4.72
C ASP A 23 -11.61 -14.33 -4.03
N VAL A 24 -10.74 -15.28 -3.69
CA VAL A 24 -9.44 -14.98 -3.12
C VAL A 24 -8.60 -14.11 -4.09
N LEU A 25 -8.60 -14.45 -5.38
CA LEU A 25 -7.83 -13.74 -6.41
C LEU A 25 -8.33 -12.32 -6.71
N ARG A 26 -9.63 -12.04 -6.56
CA ARG A 26 -10.18 -10.68 -6.74
C ARG A 26 -9.60 -9.68 -5.74
N ASN A 27 -9.11 -10.15 -4.59
CA ASN A 27 -8.56 -9.32 -3.55
C ASN A 27 -7.03 -9.29 -3.67
N GLU A 28 -6.46 -8.26 -4.33
CA GLU A 28 -5.00 -8.19 -4.61
C GLU A 28 -4.11 -8.34 -3.36
N GLY A 29 -4.61 -8.00 -2.16
CA GLY A 29 -3.89 -8.12 -0.89
C GLY A 29 -4.07 -9.41 -0.08
N LYS A 30 -4.93 -10.36 -0.48
CA LYS A 30 -5.20 -11.58 0.31
C LYS A 30 -4.16 -12.69 0.15
N VAL A 31 -3.46 -12.74 -0.98
CA VAL A 31 -2.49 -13.81 -1.29
C VAL A 31 -1.25 -13.22 -1.94
N SER A 32 -0.09 -13.49 -1.34
CA SER A 32 1.23 -13.13 -1.85
C SER A 32 1.71 -14.10 -2.94
N ALA A 33 2.71 -13.68 -3.72
CA ALA A 33 3.38 -14.56 -4.68
C ALA A 33 4.01 -15.79 -4.00
N PHE A 34 4.57 -15.61 -2.80
CA PHE A 34 5.16 -16.69 -2.02
C PHE A 34 4.12 -17.75 -1.63
N GLU A 35 2.98 -17.34 -1.07
CA GLU A 35 1.90 -18.27 -0.69
C GLU A 35 1.33 -19.01 -1.89
N LEU A 36 1.17 -18.32 -3.02
CA LEU A 36 0.71 -18.93 -4.26
C LEU A 36 1.69 -20.01 -4.74
N HIS A 37 2.99 -19.73 -4.68
CA HIS A 37 4.04 -20.67 -5.05
C HIS A 37 4.14 -21.86 -4.09
N SER A 38 4.13 -21.62 -2.77
CA SER A 38 4.29 -22.66 -1.76
C SER A 38 3.04 -23.53 -1.56
N SER A 39 1.85 -23.06 -1.94
CA SER A 39 0.58 -23.77 -1.79
C SER A 39 0.44 -25.04 -2.65
N GLY A 40 1.28 -25.22 -3.68
CA GLY A 40 1.11 -26.30 -4.65
C GLY A 40 0.04 -26.01 -5.72
N LEU A 41 -0.52 -24.80 -5.77
CA LEU A 41 -1.57 -24.43 -6.71
C LEU A 41 -1.10 -24.52 -8.17
N ILE A 42 0.14 -24.13 -8.45
CA ILE A 42 0.72 -24.17 -9.80
C ILE A 42 0.76 -25.61 -10.31
N GLN A 43 1.25 -26.55 -9.48
CA GLN A 43 1.30 -27.98 -9.78
C GLN A 43 -0.11 -28.55 -9.96
N SER A 44 -1.08 -28.07 -9.17
CA SER A 44 -2.48 -28.45 -9.29
C SER A 44 -3.09 -27.97 -10.61
N PHE A 45 -2.81 -26.75 -11.04
CA PHE A 45 -3.22 -26.24 -12.35
C PHE A 45 -2.55 -26.98 -13.50
N LEU A 46 -1.26 -27.29 -13.39
CA LEU A 46 -0.58 -28.13 -14.37
C LEU A 46 -1.27 -29.49 -14.50
N LYS A 47 -1.65 -30.15 -13.39
CA LYS A 47 -2.42 -31.41 -13.42
C LYS A 47 -3.86 -31.26 -13.92
N LEU A 48 -4.47 -30.08 -13.72
CA LEU A 48 -5.82 -29.77 -14.19
C LEU A 48 -5.85 -29.61 -15.71
N PHE A 49 -4.86 -28.89 -16.26
CA PHE A 49 -4.78 -28.54 -17.67
C PHE A 49 -3.98 -29.53 -18.52
N ALA A 50 -3.02 -30.26 -17.95
CA ALA A 50 -2.24 -31.23 -18.72
C ALA A 50 -3.03 -32.50 -19.04
N THR A 51 -2.74 -33.06 -20.21
CA THR A 51 -3.05 -34.44 -20.54
C THR A 51 -1.89 -35.31 -20.07
N SER A 52 -2.13 -36.56 -19.66
CA SER A 52 -1.03 -37.50 -19.40
C SER A 52 -0.14 -37.62 -20.64
N ASN A 53 1.10 -37.14 -20.55
CA ASN A 53 2.07 -37.16 -21.67
C ASN A 53 2.49 -38.58 -22.07
N ASN A 54 2.29 -39.57 -21.18
CA ASN A 54 2.79 -40.92 -21.37
C ASN A 54 1.79 -41.87 -22.05
N ASP A 55 0.47 -41.59 -22.03
CA ASP A 55 -0.53 -42.34 -22.82
C ASP A 55 -1.92 -41.64 -22.82
N PRO A 56 -2.25 -40.79 -23.81
CA PRO A 56 -3.52 -40.05 -23.84
C PRO A 56 -4.68 -40.94 -24.30
N THR A 57 -5.31 -41.65 -23.37
CA THR A 57 -6.55 -42.37 -23.69
C THR A 57 -7.67 -41.40 -24.07
N LYS A 58 -8.58 -41.80 -24.98
CA LYS A 58 -9.79 -41.01 -25.34
C LYS A 58 -10.60 -40.57 -24.12
N LYS A 59 -10.62 -41.40 -23.07
CA LYS A 59 -11.28 -41.11 -21.79
C LYS A 59 -10.57 -40.01 -20.99
N SER A 60 -9.24 -40.03 -20.93
CA SER A 60 -8.42 -39.01 -20.26
C SER A 60 -8.60 -37.63 -20.90
N LEU A 61 -8.56 -37.57 -22.23
CA LEU A 61 -8.83 -36.35 -22.99
C LEU A 61 -10.25 -35.81 -22.76
N LYS A 62 -11.26 -36.69 -22.67
CA LYS A 62 -12.64 -36.29 -22.37
C LYS A 62 -12.75 -35.68 -20.97
N LEU A 63 -12.11 -36.28 -19.96
CA LEU A 63 -12.12 -35.78 -18.58
C LEU A 63 -11.34 -34.47 -18.44
N GLN A 64 -10.22 -34.32 -19.12
CA GLN A 64 -9.48 -33.05 -19.19
C GLN A 64 -10.36 -31.95 -19.80
N LYS A 65 -11.01 -32.19 -20.94
CA LYS A 65 -11.95 -31.24 -21.54
C LYS A 65 -13.05 -30.85 -20.56
N GLN A 66 -13.62 -31.81 -19.83
CA GLN A 66 -14.64 -31.52 -18.81
C GLN A 66 -14.09 -30.64 -17.67
N ARG A 67 -12.87 -30.89 -17.17
CA ARG A 67 -12.22 -30.06 -16.15
C ARG A 67 -11.97 -28.64 -16.64
N VAL A 68 -11.52 -28.48 -17.89
CA VAL A 68 -11.31 -27.18 -18.53
C VAL A 68 -12.62 -26.41 -18.67
N GLU A 69 -13.71 -27.07 -19.05
CA GLU A 69 -15.02 -26.41 -19.17
C GLU A 69 -15.54 -25.90 -17.81
N VAL A 70 -15.33 -26.66 -16.72
CA VAL A 70 -15.66 -26.19 -15.37
C VAL A 70 -14.82 -24.98 -14.98
N PHE A 71 -13.54 -24.98 -15.31
CA PHE A 71 -12.67 -23.82 -15.08
C PHE A 71 -13.17 -22.58 -15.82
N LYS A 72 -13.47 -22.71 -17.11
CA LYS A 72 -14.04 -21.62 -17.92
C LYS A 72 -15.34 -21.11 -17.30
N GLU A 73 -16.23 -21.99 -16.85
CA GLU A 73 -17.49 -21.61 -16.21
C GLU A 73 -17.28 -20.75 -14.95
N CYS A 74 -16.26 -21.05 -14.15
CA CYS A 74 -15.96 -20.33 -12.90
C CYS A 74 -15.21 -19.02 -13.12
N PHE A 75 -14.32 -18.97 -14.12
CA PHE A 75 -13.42 -17.84 -14.39
C PHE A 75 -13.90 -16.94 -15.55
N ARG A 76 -15.07 -17.22 -16.14
CA ARG A 76 -15.70 -16.37 -17.15
C ARG A 76 -16.11 -15.04 -16.52
N ASP A 77 -15.89 -13.97 -17.26
CA ASP A 77 -16.35 -12.65 -16.87
C ASP A 77 -17.88 -12.60 -16.84
N LYS A 78 -18.44 -12.34 -15.65
CA LYS A 78 -19.90 -12.34 -15.44
C LYS A 78 -20.51 -10.95 -15.63
N SER A 79 -19.69 -9.90 -15.73
CA SER A 79 -20.13 -8.51 -15.77
C SER A 79 -19.39 -7.75 -16.87
N LYS A 80 -20.12 -7.33 -17.91
CA LYS A 80 -19.61 -6.34 -18.88
C LYS A 80 -19.63 -4.90 -18.32
N ASP A 81 -20.23 -4.68 -17.16
CA ASP A 81 -20.55 -3.35 -16.62
C ASP A 81 -19.73 -2.94 -15.38
N ASP A 82 -18.84 -3.79 -14.87
CA ASP A 82 -18.04 -3.50 -13.67
C ASP A 82 -16.55 -3.39 -14.03
N GLU A 83 -16.15 -2.24 -14.61
CA GLU A 83 -14.74 -1.94 -14.91
C GLU A 83 -13.84 -1.97 -13.67
N GLN A 84 -14.41 -1.89 -12.46
CA GLN A 84 -13.67 -1.91 -11.20
C GLN A 84 -13.36 -3.31 -10.65
N VAL A 85 -14.20 -4.32 -10.92
CA VAL A 85 -13.98 -5.68 -10.40
C VAL A 85 -13.32 -6.52 -11.49
N GLY A 86 -12.00 -6.37 -11.62
CA GLY A 86 -11.23 -7.07 -12.66
C GLY A 86 -11.52 -8.58 -12.72
N SER A 87 -11.62 -9.11 -13.93
CA SER A 87 -11.86 -10.54 -14.20
C SER A 87 -10.97 -11.46 -13.33
N PRO A 88 -11.53 -12.49 -12.65
CA PRO A 88 -10.75 -13.44 -11.85
C PRO A 88 -9.65 -14.14 -12.65
N PHE A 89 -9.85 -14.31 -13.96
CA PHE A 89 -8.83 -14.84 -14.86
C PHE A 89 -7.65 -13.87 -15.03
N LYS A 90 -7.94 -12.58 -15.21
CA LYS A 90 -6.91 -11.53 -15.28
C LYS A 90 -6.14 -11.43 -13.96
N ALA A 91 -6.83 -11.54 -12.82
CA ALA A 91 -6.20 -11.57 -11.51
C ALA A 91 -5.28 -12.79 -11.34
N LEU A 92 -5.73 -13.98 -11.78
CA LEU A 92 -4.90 -15.18 -11.79
C LEU A 92 -3.63 -14.99 -12.62
N VAL A 93 -3.75 -14.49 -13.85
CA VAL A 93 -2.60 -14.26 -14.75
C VAL A 93 -1.61 -13.29 -14.11
N LYS A 94 -2.08 -12.15 -13.58
CA LYS A 94 -1.21 -11.20 -12.86
C LYS A 94 -0.47 -11.85 -11.69
N LYS A 95 -1.15 -12.70 -10.92
CA LYS A 95 -0.54 -13.41 -9.79
C LYS A 95 0.49 -14.45 -10.24
N LEU A 96 0.25 -15.16 -11.33
CA LEU A 96 1.23 -16.07 -11.92
C LEU A 96 2.47 -15.31 -12.44
N ILE A 97 2.28 -14.15 -13.08
CA ILE A 97 3.38 -13.26 -13.47
C ILE A 97 4.18 -12.83 -12.23
N SER A 98 3.50 -12.39 -11.17
CA SER A 98 4.16 -12.00 -9.91
C SER A 98 4.96 -13.14 -9.27
N VAL A 99 4.50 -14.40 -9.40
CA VAL A 99 5.30 -15.56 -9.00
C VAL A 99 6.54 -15.71 -9.87
N LEU A 100 6.41 -15.61 -11.20
CA LEU A 100 7.55 -15.68 -12.12
C LEU A 100 8.59 -14.59 -11.81
N GLU A 101 8.15 -13.34 -11.65
CA GLU A 101 9.00 -12.22 -11.24
C GLU A 101 9.72 -12.48 -9.90
N SER A 102 9.06 -13.18 -8.97
CA SER A 102 9.67 -13.51 -7.67
C SER A 102 10.72 -14.64 -7.73
N ILE A 103 10.60 -15.55 -8.70
CA ILE A 103 11.57 -16.66 -8.89
C ILE A 103 12.69 -16.30 -9.85
N GLU A 104 12.49 -15.29 -10.72
CA GLU A 104 13.52 -14.69 -11.56
C GLU A 104 14.50 -13.87 -10.70
N LYS A 105 15.32 -14.58 -9.92
CA LYS A 105 16.55 -14.01 -9.41
C LYS A 105 17.57 -14.05 -10.54
N LEU A 106 17.84 -12.89 -11.14
CA LEU A 106 19.13 -12.67 -11.78
C LEU A 106 20.20 -13.16 -10.79
N GLN A 107 21.02 -14.13 -11.19
CA GLN A 107 22.20 -14.45 -10.40
C GLN A 107 23.06 -13.20 -10.39
N VAL A 108 23.01 -12.47 -9.27
CA VAL A 108 23.94 -11.39 -9.00
C VAL A 108 25.26 -12.08 -8.70
N TYR A 109 26.05 -12.31 -9.74
CA TYR A 109 27.44 -12.70 -9.60
C TYR A 109 28.17 -11.55 -8.91
N LEU A 110 28.25 -11.61 -7.58
CA LEU A 110 29.16 -10.79 -6.82
C LEU A 110 30.56 -11.34 -7.10
N TYR A 111 31.25 -10.72 -8.06
CA TYR A 111 32.70 -10.86 -8.13
C TYR A 111 33.23 -10.28 -6.83
N ASP A 112 33.73 -11.15 -5.96
CA ASP A 112 34.38 -10.75 -4.73
C ASP A 112 35.57 -9.87 -5.12
N ASN A 113 35.41 -8.54 -5.03
CA ASN A 113 36.53 -7.64 -5.14
C ASN A 113 37.28 -7.77 -3.83
N THR A 114 38.44 -8.40 -3.91
CA THR A 114 39.43 -8.56 -2.85
C THR A 114 40.06 -7.21 -2.45
N THR A 115 39.26 -6.18 -2.14
CA THR A 115 39.64 -4.99 -1.38
C THR A 115 38.35 -4.20 -1.07
N SER A 116 38.04 -3.99 0.21
CA SER A 116 36.90 -3.22 0.77
C SER A 116 35.51 -3.90 0.80
N GLY A 117 35.33 -4.79 1.77
CA GLY A 117 34.12 -5.58 2.04
C GLY A 117 32.90 -4.81 2.54
N TYR A 118 32.31 -3.96 1.70
CA TYR A 118 30.97 -3.40 1.92
C TYR A 118 30.08 -3.69 0.70
N GLY A 119 29.71 -4.96 0.52
CA GLY A 119 28.67 -5.35 -0.43
C GLY A 119 27.28 -4.89 0.00
N LEU A 120 26.23 -5.68 -0.26
CA LEU A 120 24.85 -5.38 0.18
C LEU A 120 24.69 -5.20 1.70
N GLN A 121 25.71 -5.50 2.51
CA GLN A 121 25.78 -5.14 3.93
C GLN A 121 25.59 -3.63 4.19
N ILE A 122 25.82 -2.77 3.20
CA ILE A 122 25.50 -1.34 3.29
C ILE A 122 24.00 -1.10 3.54
N LEU A 123 23.13 -2.01 3.09
CA LEU A 123 21.68 -2.00 3.36
C LEU A 123 21.33 -2.45 4.78
N ASN A 124 22.31 -2.80 5.61
CA ASN A 124 22.10 -3.01 7.05
C ASN A 124 22.44 -1.75 7.86
N ARG A 125 22.86 -0.65 7.21
CA ARG A 125 23.17 0.61 7.86
C ARG A 125 22.17 1.68 7.44
N ARG A 126 21.78 2.53 8.39
CA ARG A 126 20.95 3.71 8.10
C ARG A 126 21.69 4.67 7.18
N LEU A 127 21.02 5.10 6.12
CA LEU A 127 21.50 6.13 5.21
C LEU A 127 21.41 7.49 5.90
N ARG A 128 22.45 8.32 5.78
CA ARG A 128 22.46 9.68 6.31
C ARG A 128 22.27 10.65 5.16
N PHE A 129 21.28 11.52 5.30
CA PHE A 129 20.96 12.58 4.35
C PHE A 129 21.22 13.94 4.98
N LYS A 130 21.50 14.92 4.12
CA LYS A 130 21.54 16.35 4.47
C LYS A 130 20.45 17.03 3.66
N LEU A 131 19.62 17.83 4.31
CA LEU A 131 18.56 18.59 3.66
C LEU A 131 19.13 19.87 3.06
N GLU A 132 18.63 20.22 1.88
CA GLU A 132 18.87 21.50 1.23
C GLU A 132 17.55 22.02 0.65
N ARG A 133 17.28 23.31 0.88
CA ARG A 133 16.13 23.98 0.32
C ARG A 133 16.47 24.48 -1.08
N ALA A 134 15.57 24.22 -2.04
CA ALA A 134 15.73 24.70 -3.40
C ALA A 134 15.75 26.24 -3.48
N SER A 135 16.59 26.79 -4.35
CA SER A 135 16.65 28.23 -4.61
C SER A 135 15.28 28.76 -5.06
N GLY A 136 14.73 29.74 -4.33
CA GLY A 136 13.42 30.33 -4.63
C GLY A 136 12.23 29.70 -3.89
N GLU A 137 12.44 28.62 -3.13
CA GLU A 137 11.36 27.98 -2.34
C GLU A 137 11.12 28.74 -1.02
N ASN A 138 9.91 29.29 -0.87
CA ASN A 138 9.49 30.09 0.28
C ASN A 138 8.29 29.51 1.04
N GLY A 139 7.67 28.45 0.55
CA GLY A 139 6.51 27.80 1.15
C GLY A 139 6.84 26.84 2.30
N LEU A 140 8.09 26.37 2.37
CA LEU A 140 8.56 25.41 3.37
C LEU A 140 9.44 26.07 4.45
N ILE A 141 9.52 25.43 5.62
CA ILE A 141 10.48 25.77 6.67
C ILE A 141 11.88 25.43 6.17
N ASP A 142 12.82 26.37 6.31
CA ASP A 142 14.20 26.12 5.94
C ASP A 142 14.88 25.21 6.96
N ARG A 143 15.24 24.01 6.51
CA ARG A 143 16.02 23.02 7.27
C ARG A 143 17.35 22.71 6.58
N THR A 144 17.84 23.64 5.75
CA THR A 144 19.12 23.47 5.04
C THR A 144 20.25 23.21 6.03
N GLY A 145 21.05 22.18 5.77
CA GLY A 145 22.13 21.76 6.66
C GLY A 145 21.73 20.74 7.72
N CYS A 146 20.44 20.58 8.03
CA CYS A 146 19.99 19.54 8.94
C CYS A 146 20.24 18.15 8.33
N THR A 147 20.68 17.21 9.17
CA THR A 147 20.89 15.83 8.75
C THR A 147 19.85 14.91 9.38
N PHE A 148 19.41 13.90 8.63
CA PHE A 148 18.55 12.85 9.15
C PHE A 148 19.03 11.48 8.70
N LYS A 149 18.55 10.43 9.39
CA LYS A 149 18.88 9.04 9.09
C LYS A 149 17.63 8.29 8.62
N MET A 150 17.79 7.43 7.63
CA MET A 150 16.69 6.64 7.06
C MET A 150 17.08 5.16 6.94
N GLU A 151 16.10 4.28 7.12
CA GLU A 151 16.27 2.87 6.80
C GLU A 151 16.45 2.68 5.28
N PRO A 152 17.41 1.88 4.83
CA PRO A 152 17.71 1.72 3.41
C PRO A 152 16.60 1.04 2.60
N LEU A 153 15.64 0.39 3.25
CA LEU A 153 14.45 -0.21 2.63
C LEU A 153 13.25 0.74 2.58
N ALA A 154 13.38 1.98 3.05
CA ALA A 154 12.31 2.96 2.98
C ALA A 154 12.03 3.38 1.54
N THR A 155 10.75 3.41 1.17
CA THR A 155 10.29 3.87 -0.13
C THR A 155 10.40 5.39 -0.26
N VAL A 156 10.49 5.89 -1.49
CA VAL A 156 10.46 7.33 -1.78
C VAL A 156 9.22 8.00 -1.17
N ARG A 157 8.04 7.36 -1.26
CA ARG A 157 6.80 7.86 -0.67
C ARG A 157 6.86 7.99 0.85
N GLN A 158 7.53 7.05 1.54
CA GLN A 158 7.72 7.14 3.00
C GLN A 158 8.65 8.30 3.36
N LEU A 159 9.72 8.48 2.57
CA LEU A 159 10.63 9.61 2.72
C LEU A 159 9.89 10.95 2.52
N GLU A 160 9.10 11.09 1.46
CA GLU A 160 8.30 12.29 1.19
C GLU A 160 7.37 12.64 2.36
N ARG A 161 6.61 11.66 2.87
CA ARG A 161 5.69 11.87 4.01
C ARG A 161 6.43 12.27 5.29
N PHE A 162 7.61 11.69 5.51
CA PHE A 162 8.44 12.02 6.66
C PHE A 162 8.99 13.45 6.56
N LEU A 163 9.54 13.81 5.40
CA LEU A 163 10.08 15.14 5.15
C LEU A 163 9.01 16.21 5.24
N LEU A 164 7.82 15.97 4.65
CA LEU A 164 6.71 16.91 4.68
C LEU A 164 6.40 17.35 6.12
N LYS A 165 6.32 16.40 7.07
CA LYS A 165 6.10 16.73 8.49
C LYS A 165 7.20 17.62 9.10
N MET A 166 8.43 17.54 8.61
CA MET A 166 9.55 18.34 9.11
C MET A 166 9.61 19.75 8.53
N VAL A 167 9.12 19.93 7.29
CA VAL A 167 9.31 21.17 6.53
C VAL A 167 8.01 21.92 6.25
N SER A 168 6.85 21.35 6.54
CA SER A 168 5.56 22.04 6.41
C SER A 168 5.44 23.17 7.42
N LYS A 169 5.19 24.39 6.91
CA LYS A 169 4.80 25.52 7.74
C LYS A 169 3.46 25.25 8.39
N GLN A 170 3.36 25.56 9.67
CA GLN A 170 2.12 25.63 10.41
C GLN A 170 1.56 27.05 10.36
N TRP A 171 0.30 27.22 10.77
CA TRP A 171 -0.37 28.51 10.75
C TRP A 171 0.40 29.62 11.50
N TYR A 172 1.15 29.27 12.55
CA TYR A 172 1.95 30.20 13.36
C TYR A 172 3.32 30.54 12.76
N ASP A 173 3.76 29.81 11.72
CA ASP A 173 5.00 30.10 10.98
C ASP A 173 4.78 31.17 9.89
N HIS A 174 3.53 31.56 9.65
CA HIS A 174 3.14 32.62 8.73
C HIS A 174 3.07 33.98 9.43
N ASP A 175 3.08 35.06 8.64
CA ASP A 175 2.97 36.42 9.19
C ASP A 175 1.71 36.59 10.04
N ARG A 176 1.78 37.42 11.09
CA ARG A 176 0.66 37.63 12.02
C ARG A 176 -0.62 38.12 11.31
N SER A 177 -0.50 38.83 10.19
CA SER A 177 -1.66 39.23 9.38
C SER A 177 -2.47 38.05 8.82
N SER A 178 -1.86 36.87 8.72
CA SER A 178 -2.52 35.65 8.26
C SER A 178 -3.40 34.98 9.34
N PHE A 179 -3.20 35.32 10.62
CA PHE A 179 -3.88 34.66 11.74
C PHE A 179 -5.38 34.92 11.71
N SER A 180 -6.15 33.83 11.62
CA SER A 180 -7.61 33.85 11.56
C SER A 180 -8.23 34.50 12.79
N PHE A 181 -7.65 34.29 13.97
CA PHE A 181 -8.14 34.90 15.20
C PHE A 181 -7.99 36.44 15.18
N ILE A 182 -6.89 36.97 14.62
CA ILE A 182 -6.68 38.42 14.47
C ILE A 182 -7.69 39.01 13.48
N LYS A 183 -7.95 38.31 12.37
CA LYS A 183 -8.99 38.71 11.40
C LYS A 183 -10.37 38.77 12.06
N LYS A 184 -10.73 37.73 12.83
CA LYS A 184 -12.00 37.65 13.55
C LYS A 184 -12.18 38.77 14.57
N ILE A 185 -11.14 39.16 15.32
CA ILE A 185 -11.20 40.33 16.22
C ILE A 185 -11.42 41.63 15.44
N ARG A 186 -10.76 41.79 14.29
CA ARG A 186 -10.90 43.00 13.48
C ARG A 186 -12.29 43.13 12.85
N GLU A 187 -12.89 42.01 12.48
CA GLU A 187 -14.20 41.94 11.83
C GLU A 187 -15.36 41.92 12.85
N SER A 188 -15.16 41.35 14.03
CA SER A 188 -16.21 41.19 15.05
C SER A 188 -16.17 42.34 16.07
N LYS A 189 -17.30 43.04 16.24
CA LYS A 189 -17.43 44.10 17.27
C LYS A 189 -17.44 43.58 18.71
N ALA A 190 -17.81 42.33 18.94
CA ALA A 190 -17.83 41.73 20.27
C ALA A 190 -17.52 40.22 20.18
N LEU A 191 -16.57 39.77 21.01
CA LEU A 191 -16.19 38.37 21.18
C LEU A 191 -16.47 37.99 22.64
N SER A 192 -17.38 37.04 22.87
CA SER A 192 -17.59 36.47 24.22
C SER A 192 -16.67 35.29 24.40
N LEU A 193 -15.72 35.41 25.32
CA LEU A 193 -14.84 34.33 25.78
C LEU A 193 -15.12 34.15 27.26
N GLU A 194 -15.75 33.04 27.61
CA GLU A 194 -16.09 32.74 29.00
C GLU A 194 -15.08 31.74 29.53
N TYR A 195 -14.36 32.15 30.58
CA TYR A 195 -13.44 31.28 31.30
C TYR A 195 -14.25 30.40 32.27
N GLU A 196 -14.05 29.09 32.15
CA GLU A 196 -14.66 28.06 33.00
C GLU A 196 -13.58 27.36 33.84
N SER A 197 -12.42 27.05 33.25
CA SER A 197 -11.30 26.41 33.92
C SER A 197 -10.00 26.53 33.11
N ASP A 198 -8.85 26.23 33.72
CA ASP A 198 -7.60 26.10 32.97
C ASP A 198 -7.75 25.00 31.89
N PHE A 199 -7.36 25.34 30.64
CA PHE A 199 -7.54 24.50 29.44
C PHE A 199 -9.00 24.24 29.02
N ASP A 200 -9.93 25.14 29.35
CA ASP A 200 -11.28 25.11 28.78
C ASP A 200 -11.30 25.35 27.25
N GLU A 201 -12.40 24.99 26.58
CA GLU A 201 -12.58 25.20 25.13
C GLU A 201 -13.25 26.55 24.76
N LYS A 202 -13.65 27.32 25.79
CA LYS A 202 -14.43 28.55 25.65
C LYS A 202 -13.61 29.82 25.91
N GLY A 203 -12.46 29.67 26.56
CA GLY A 203 -11.60 30.76 26.97
C GLY A 203 -10.58 31.19 25.93
N LEU A 204 -9.83 32.23 26.29
CA LEU A 204 -8.88 32.91 25.42
C LEU A 204 -7.74 32.00 24.94
N MET A 205 -7.19 31.18 25.85
CA MET A 205 -6.02 30.35 25.55
C MET A 205 -6.35 29.30 24.49
N TYR A 206 -7.50 28.64 24.60
CA TYR A 206 -7.97 27.71 23.58
C TYR A 206 -8.26 28.40 22.25
N TRP A 207 -8.90 29.55 22.30
CA TRP A 207 -9.21 30.33 21.10
C TRP A 207 -7.95 30.79 20.36
N ILE A 208 -6.90 31.24 21.05
CA ILE A 208 -5.61 31.59 20.44
C ILE A 208 -4.90 30.35 19.88
N GLY A 209 -4.79 29.28 20.67
CA GLY A 209 -4.04 28.07 20.27
C GLY A 209 -4.67 27.28 19.13
N THR A 210 -5.97 27.45 18.88
CA THR A 210 -6.69 26.89 17.72
C THR A 210 -6.79 27.85 16.54
N ASN A 211 -6.07 28.98 16.58
CA ASN A 211 -6.15 30.06 15.59
C ASN A 211 -7.59 30.53 15.36
N GLY A 212 -8.34 30.76 16.42
CA GLY A 212 -9.72 31.19 16.37
C GLY A 212 -10.67 30.08 15.92
N LYS A 213 -10.44 28.84 16.40
CA LYS A 213 -11.19 27.62 16.03
C LYS A 213 -11.09 27.22 14.56
N SER A 214 -10.04 27.62 13.84
CA SER A 214 -9.79 27.15 12.47
C SER A 214 -8.90 25.91 12.42
N ASN A 215 -8.17 25.61 13.50
CA ASN A 215 -7.34 24.42 13.63
C ASN A 215 -7.98 23.47 14.68
N PRO A 216 -8.18 22.18 14.37
CA PRO A 216 -8.75 21.21 15.32
C PRO A 216 -7.81 20.88 16.49
N GLU A 217 -6.50 21.05 16.34
CA GLU A 217 -5.52 20.77 17.38
C GLU A 217 -5.08 22.06 18.07
N TRP A 218 -5.05 22.06 19.41
CA TRP A 218 -4.54 23.19 20.18
C TRP A 218 -3.02 23.18 20.19
N ILE A 219 -2.41 24.29 19.79
CA ILE A 219 -0.95 24.44 19.81
C ILE A 219 -0.61 25.72 20.59
N ASN A 220 0.37 25.62 21.49
CA ASN A 220 0.89 26.78 22.21
C ASN A 220 1.86 27.59 21.32
N PRO A 221 1.47 28.76 20.78
CA PRO A 221 2.26 29.45 19.76
C PRO A 221 3.67 29.90 20.23
N PRO A 222 3.88 30.31 21.50
CA PRO A 222 5.22 30.57 22.05
C PRO A 222 6.14 29.35 22.16
N SER A 223 5.61 28.14 22.40
CA SER A 223 6.47 26.96 22.69
C SER A 223 7.23 26.43 21.48
N THR A 224 6.77 26.72 20.26
CA THR A 224 7.35 26.20 19.02
C THR A 224 8.41 27.13 18.41
N ALA A 225 8.56 28.36 18.95
CA ALA A 225 9.52 29.35 18.47
C ALA A 225 10.97 29.15 19.00
N TRP A 226 11.15 28.43 20.11
CA TRP A 226 12.43 28.30 20.83
C TRP A 226 13.22 27.01 20.55
N SER A 227 12.85 26.25 19.52
CA SER A 227 13.62 25.08 19.06
C SER A 227 14.16 25.26 17.64
N SER A 228 14.64 26.47 17.34
CA SER A 228 15.37 26.82 16.11
C SER A 228 16.87 26.78 16.36
#